data_AF-A0A9P6BLB4-F1
#
_entry.id   AF-A0A9P6BLB4-F1
#
_cell.length_a   1.000
_cell.length_b   1.000
_cell.length_c   1.000
_cell.angle_alpha   90.00
_cell.angle_beta   90.00
_cell.angle_gamma   90.00
#
_symmetry.space_group_name_H-M   'P 1'
#
loop_
_entity.id
_entity.type
_entity.pdbx_description
1 polymer ?
#
loop_
_entity_poly.entity_id
_entity_poly.type
_entity_poly.pdbx_seq_one_letter_code
_entity_poly.pdbx_strand_id
1 'polypeptide(L)'
;METGSELSKTVAIFIVQRILLDDMGLAYICQTYERFYAVGTVLSNMVHQLVETLAVRLLKHVVKCYLRLSDNPRAREALRQCLPEPLRDATFAQVLKDDVTTKRCLAQLIINLSDNTPVN
;
A
#
# COMPACT_ATOMS: atom_id res chain seq x y z
N MET A 1 11.26 1.36 -8.60
CA MET A 1 9.80 1.36 -8.30
C MET A 1 9.13 2.52 -8.99
N GLU A 2 9.67 3.73 -8.87
CA GLU A 2 9.18 4.93 -9.56
C GLU A 2 9.54 4.95 -11.06
N THR A 3 10.78 4.56 -11.40
CA THR A 3 11.30 4.49 -12.78
C THR A 3 11.70 3.06 -13.16
N GLY A 4 11.77 2.77 -14.46
CA GLY A 4 12.16 1.46 -15.03
C GLY A 4 11.04 0.69 -15.73
N SER A 5 11.37 -0.47 -16.32
CA SER A 5 10.41 -1.35 -16.98
C SER A 5 9.40 -1.94 -16.00
N GLU A 6 8.23 -2.36 -16.48
CA GLU A 6 7.19 -2.98 -15.64
C GLU A 6 7.72 -4.19 -14.86
N LEU A 7 8.59 -5.00 -15.49
CA LEU A 7 9.22 -6.14 -14.83
C LEU A 7 10.12 -5.70 -13.67
N SER A 8 10.97 -4.69 -13.89
CA SER A 8 11.83 -4.14 -12.84
C SER A 8 11.01 -3.51 -11.71
N LYS A 9 9.92 -2.81 -12.03
CA LYS A 9 8.98 -2.29 -11.03
C LYS A 9 8.35 -3.41 -10.21
N THR A 10 7.96 -4.51 -10.85
CA THR A 10 7.34 -5.69 -10.21
C THR A 10 8.31 -6.38 -9.26
N VAL A 11 9.55 -6.60 -9.68
CA VAL A 11 10.58 -7.19 -8.81
C VAL A 11 10.88 -6.25 -7.63
N ALA A 12 11.00 -4.94 -7.88
CA ALA A 12 11.31 -3.98 -6.83
C ALA A 12 10.20 -3.86 -5.77
N ILE A 13 8.92 -3.79 -6.18
CA ILE A 13 7.82 -3.77 -5.21
C ILE A 13 7.71 -5.10 -4.45
N PHE A 14 8.03 -6.23 -5.09
CA PHE A 14 8.06 -7.52 -4.41
C PHE A 14 9.12 -7.57 -3.30
N ILE A 15 10.30 -7.01 -3.52
CA ILE A 15 11.35 -6.90 -2.49
C ILE A 15 10.87 -6.01 -1.34
N VAL A 16 10.30 -4.83 -1.62
CA VAL A 16 9.75 -3.95 -0.58
C VAL A 16 8.64 -4.62 0.20
N GLN A 17 7.77 -5.36 -0.47
CA GLN A 17 6.74 -6.14 0.20
C GLN A 17 7.34 -7.17 1.16
N ARG A 18 8.41 -7.87 0.75
CA ARG A 18 9.09 -8.84 1.63
C ARG A 18 9.71 -8.19 2.86
N ILE A 19 10.30 -7.01 2.71
CA ILE A 19 10.80 -6.21 3.84
C ILE A 19 9.65 -5.83 4.76
N LEU A 20 8.51 -5.36 4.24
CA LEU A 20 7.36 -4.98 5.05
C LEU A 20 6.70 -6.17 5.77
N LEU A 21 6.74 -7.37 5.17
CA LEU A 21 6.20 -8.58 5.79
C LEU A 21 7.03 -9.04 6.99
N ASP A 22 8.31 -8.65 7.06
CA ASP A 22 9.16 -8.86 8.22
C ASP A 22 8.86 -7.80 9.30
N ASP A 23 8.75 -8.22 10.56
CA ASP A 23 8.42 -7.30 11.67
C ASP A 23 9.53 -6.26 11.91
N MET A 24 10.81 -6.63 11.77
CA MET A 24 11.92 -5.68 11.89
C MET A 24 11.93 -4.73 10.69
N GLY A 25 11.64 -5.22 9.50
CA GLY A 25 11.53 -4.40 8.30
C GLY A 25 10.40 -3.37 8.38
N LEU A 26 9.21 -3.77 8.82
CA LEU A 26 8.10 -2.85 9.10
C LEU A 26 8.49 -1.82 10.16
N ALA A 27 9.05 -2.26 11.29
CA ALA A 27 9.48 -1.38 12.37
C ALA A 27 10.52 -0.35 11.89
N TYR A 28 11.49 -0.79 11.07
CA TYR A 28 12.52 0.08 10.51
C TYR A 28 11.95 1.17 9.59
N ILE A 29 11.01 0.80 8.70
CA ILE A 29 10.36 1.73 7.77
C ILE A 29 9.50 2.74 8.55
N CYS A 30 8.76 2.28 9.56
CA CYS A 30 7.88 3.13 10.36
C CYS A 30 8.59 3.84 11.54
N GLN A 31 9.90 3.66 11.69
CA GLN A 31 10.67 4.20 12.81
C GLN A 31 10.69 5.73 12.79
N THR A 32 10.93 6.32 11.61
CA THR A 32 11.02 7.76 11.39
C THR A 32 10.02 8.22 10.35
N TYR A 33 9.60 9.48 10.45
CA TYR A 33 8.71 10.10 9.47
C TYR A 33 9.33 10.07 8.06
N GLU A 34 10.62 10.39 7.95
CA GLU A 34 11.32 10.43 6.66
C GLU A 34 11.32 9.08 5.92
N ARG A 35 11.56 7.98 6.63
CA ARG A 35 11.56 6.64 6.03
C ARG A 35 10.17 6.23 5.58
N PHE A 36 9.17 6.46 6.44
CA PHE A 36 7.78 6.21 6.08
C PHE A 36 7.37 7.06 4.87
N TYR A 37 7.71 8.35 4.88
CA TYR A 37 7.36 9.27 3.80
C TYR A 37 8.03 8.90 2.47
N ALA A 38 9.29 8.47 2.49
CA ALA A 38 10.00 7.99 1.31
C ALA A 38 9.28 6.78 0.67
N VAL A 39 8.91 5.78 1.48
CA VAL A 39 8.17 4.60 1.00
C VAL A 39 6.75 4.98 0.56
N GLY A 40 6.04 5.78 1.36
CA GLY A 40 4.67 6.22 1.10
C GLY A 40 4.53 7.02 -0.19
N THR A 41 5.49 7.91 -0.47
CA THR A 41 5.52 8.70 -1.71
C THR A 41 5.66 7.80 -2.94
N VAL A 42 6.60 6.84 -2.90
CA VAL A 42 6.80 5.90 -4.02
C VAL A 42 5.55 5.04 -4.25
N LEU A 43 4.94 4.52 -3.18
CA LEU A 43 3.70 3.75 -3.30
C LEU A 43 2.55 4.61 -3.85
N SER A 44 2.43 5.86 -3.43
CA SER A 44 1.43 6.80 -3.94
C SER A 44 1.61 7.05 -5.44
N ASN A 45 2.83 7.32 -5.88
CA ASN A 45 3.14 7.51 -7.29
C ASN A 45 2.81 6.25 -8.11
N MET A 46 3.05 5.06 -7.57
CA MET A 46 2.65 3.82 -8.21
C MET A 46 1.13 3.68 -8.32
N VAL A 47 0.35 4.03 -7.29
CA VAL A 47 -1.12 4.00 -7.36
C VAL A 47 -1.64 4.87 -8.50
N HIS A 48 -1.14 6.10 -8.62
CA HIS A 48 -1.58 7.01 -9.68
C HIS A 48 -1.24 6.47 -11.08
N GLN A 49 -0.06 5.87 -11.26
CA GLN A 49 0.30 5.19 -12.51
C GLN A 49 -0.58 3.96 -12.80
N LEU A 50 -1.08 3.28 -11.77
CA LEU A 50 -1.93 2.09 -11.92
C LEU A 50 -3.33 2.41 -12.41
N VAL A 51 -3.81 3.65 -12.22
CA VAL A 51 -5.10 4.09 -12.77
C VAL A 51 -5.09 4.03 -14.29
N GLU A 52 -3.97 4.37 -14.93
CA GLU A 52 -3.83 4.36 -16.39
C GLU A 52 -3.42 2.98 -16.92
N THR A 53 -2.42 2.36 -16.29
CA THR A 53 -1.84 1.10 -16.80
C THR A 53 -2.67 -0.13 -16.49
N LEU A 54 -3.53 -0.06 -15.47
CA LEU A 54 -4.35 -1.18 -14.96
C LEU A 54 -3.53 -2.46 -14.68
N ALA A 55 -2.25 -2.31 -14.35
CA ALA A 55 -1.33 -3.43 -14.14
C ALA A 55 -1.66 -4.18 -12.84
N VAL A 56 -2.58 -5.15 -12.95
CA VAL A 56 -3.15 -5.92 -11.82
C VAL A 56 -2.06 -6.46 -10.89
N ARG A 57 -0.99 -7.06 -11.44
CA ARG A 57 0.08 -7.68 -10.64
C ARG A 57 0.74 -6.68 -9.69
N LEU A 58 1.07 -5.49 -10.19
CA LEU A 58 1.64 -4.40 -9.39
C LEU A 58 0.64 -3.92 -8.34
N LEU A 59 -0.63 -3.73 -8.71
CA LEU A 59 -1.68 -3.33 -7.79
C LEU A 59 -1.79 -4.29 -6.60
N LYS A 60 -1.71 -5.62 -6.81
CA LYS A 60 -1.74 -6.60 -5.71
C LYS A 60 -0.64 -6.36 -4.69
N HIS A 61 0.57 -6.07 -5.16
CA HIS A 61 1.71 -5.83 -4.28
C HIS A 61 1.56 -4.50 -3.54
N VAL A 62 1.14 -3.44 -4.23
CA VAL A 62 0.91 -2.11 -3.64
C VAL A 62 -0.15 -2.16 -2.54
N VAL A 63 -1.30 -2.80 -2.80
CA VAL A 63 -2.38 -2.97 -1.80
C VAL A 63 -1.86 -3.73 -0.56
N LYS A 64 -1.08 -4.80 -0.76
CA LYS A 64 -0.51 -5.56 0.36
C LYS A 64 0.52 -4.76 1.15
N CYS A 65 1.32 -3.90 0.51
CA CYS A 65 2.23 -3.00 1.20
C CYS A 65 1.48 -2.01 2.09
N TYR A 66 0.42 -1.36 1.57
CA TYR A 66 -0.41 -0.45 2.36
C TYR A 66 -1.12 -1.16 3.53
N LEU A 67 -1.69 -2.34 3.28
CA LEU A 67 -2.30 -3.15 4.34
C LEU A 67 -1.29 -3.43 5.45
N ARG A 68 -0.09 -3.87 5.10
CA ARG A 68 0.96 -4.17 6.08
C ARG A 68 1.44 -2.92 6.84
N LEU A 69 1.55 -1.78 6.16
CA LEU A 69 1.85 -0.50 6.83
C LEU A 69 0.77 -0.13 7.85
N SER A 70 -0.50 -0.44 7.59
CA SER A 70 -1.60 -0.17 8.53
C SER A 70 -1.50 -0.95 9.84
N ASP A 71 -0.72 -2.03 9.89
CA ASP A 71 -0.50 -2.78 11.14
C ASP A 71 0.29 -1.95 12.16
N ASN A 72 1.17 -1.04 11.70
CA ASN A 72 1.89 -0.14 12.59
C ASN A 72 1.00 1.06 13.00
N PRO A 73 0.79 1.33 14.30
CA PRO A 73 -0.12 2.39 14.74
C PRO A 73 0.24 3.79 14.25
N ARG A 74 1.55 4.12 14.17
CA ARG A 74 2.00 5.44 13.70
C ARG A 74 1.78 5.60 12.20
N ALA A 75 2.09 4.58 11.43
CA ALA A 75 1.85 4.59 9.98
C ALA A 75 0.35 4.58 9.67
N ARG A 76 -0.46 3.86 10.45
CA ARG A 76 -1.93 3.86 10.34
C ARG A 76 -2.50 5.26 10.46
N GLU A 77 -2.09 6.02 11.47
CA GLU A 77 -2.51 7.41 11.64
C GLU A 77 -2.14 8.27 10.42
N ALA A 78 -0.90 8.15 9.94
CA ALA A 78 -0.47 8.88 8.75
C ALA A 78 -1.29 8.49 7.50
N LEU A 79 -1.56 7.19 7.31
CA LEU A 79 -2.35 6.68 6.18
C LEU A 79 -3.80 7.16 6.18
N ARG A 80 -4.40 7.45 7.34
CA ARG A 80 -5.72 8.11 7.39
C ARG A 80 -5.71 9.47 6.70
N GLN A 81 -4.58 10.17 6.73
CA GLN A 81 -4.41 11.47 6.09
C GLN A 81 -3.91 11.38 4.64
N CYS A 82 -3.07 10.39 4.32
CA CYS A 82 -2.35 10.37 3.04
C CYS A 82 -2.59 9.14 2.14
N LEU A 83 -3.53 8.24 2.47
CA LEU A 83 -3.87 7.13 1.56
C LEU A 83 -4.42 7.70 0.22
N PRO A 84 -3.88 7.29 -0.94
CA PRO A 84 -4.33 7.76 -2.25
C PRO A 84 -5.82 7.52 -2.50
N GLU A 85 -6.51 8.51 -3.06
CA GLU A 85 -7.94 8.47 -3.37
C GLU A 85 -8.36 7.25 -4.23
N PRO A 86 -7.59 6.81 -5.26
CA PRO A 86 -7.95 5.64 -6.06
C PRO A 86 -8.04 4.32 -5.27
N LEU A 87 -7.44 4.26 -4.07
CA LEU A 87 -7.56 3.11 -3.17
C LEU A 87 -8.76 3.23 -2.21
N ARG A 88 -9.35 4.42 -2.06
CA ARG A 88 -10.51 4.69 -1.21
C ARG A 88 -11.83 4.57 -1.96
N ASP A 89 -11.81 4.87 -3.25
CA ASP A 89 -12.99 4.88 -4.10
C ASP A 89 -13.15 3.58 -4.92
N ALA A 90 -14.02 3.62 -5.93
CA ALA A 90 -14.28 2.49 -6.81
C ALA A 90 -13.33 2.37 -8.01
N THR A 91 -12.23 3.14 -8.08
CA THR A 91 -11.33 3.22 -9.25
C THR A 91 -10.84 1.85 -9.69
N PHE A 92 -10.41 0.99 -8.75
CA PHE A 92 -9.90 -0.35 -9.06
C PHE A 92 -10.97 -1.47 -9.00
N ALA A 93 -12.25 -1.14 -8.84
CA ALA A 93 -13.30 -2.15 -8.64
C ALA A 93 -13.40 -3.15 -9.81
N GLN A 94 -13.29 -2.66 -11.05
CA GLN A 94 -13.32 -3.49 -12.27
C GLN A 94 -12.04 -4.32 -12.42
N VAL A 95 -10.88 -3.71 -12.20
CA VAL A 95 -9.56 -4.37 -12.29
C VAL A 95 -9.44 -5.52 -11.30
N LEU A 96 -10.03 -5.36 -10.12
CA LEU A 96 -9.98 -6.35 -9.06
C LEU A 96 -11.15 -7.34 -9.11
N LYS A 97 -12.03 -7.30 -10.12
CA LYS A 97 -13.30 -8.03 -10.11
C LYS A 97 -13.15 -9.52 -9.79
N ASP A 98 -12.13 -10.16 -10.38
CA ASP A 98 -11.82 -11.59 -10.26
C ASP A 98 -10.72 -11.88 -9.22
N ASP A 99 -10.14 -10.85 -8.59
CA ASP A 99 -9.11 -11.01 -7.57
C ASP A 99 -9.66 -10.79 -6.16
N VAL A 100 -10.36 -11.82 -5.67
CA VAL A 100 -10.99 -11.84 -4.34
C VAL A 100 -9.99 -11.58 -3.22
N THR A 101 -8.74 -12.05 -3.36
CA THR A 101 -7.70 -11.89 -2.34
C THR A 101 -7.31 -10.42 -2.21
N THR A 102 -7.00 -9.77 -3.32
CA THR A 102 -6.61 -8.34 -3.29
C THR A 102 -7.79 -7.45 -2.90
N LYS A 103 -9.02 -7.76 -3.34
CA LYS A 103 -10.24 -7.07 -2.87
C LYS A 103 -10.37 -7.12 -1.35
N ARG A 104 -10.17 -8.30 -0.75
CA ARG A 104 -10.25 -8.47 0.71
C ARG A 104 -9.16 -7.70 1.43
N CYS A 105 -7.93 -7.71 0.91
CA CYS A 105 -6.85 -6.91 1.47
C CYS A 105 -7.18 -5.41 1.43
N LEU A 106 -7.74 -4.91 0.32
CA LEU A 106 -8.14 -3.52 0.20
C LEU A 106 -9.27 -3.17 1.17
N ALA A 107 -10.30 -4.01 1.27
CA ALA A 107 -11.38 -3.80 2.24
C ALA A 107 -10.87 -3.78 3.68
N GLN A 108 -9.98 -4.71 4.05
CA GLN A 108 -9.38 -4.74 5.39
C GLN A 108 -8.52 -3.49 5.66
N LEU A 109 -7.79 -3.01 4.66
CA LEU A 109 -7.04 -1.75 4.78
C LEU A 109 -7.99 -0.59 5.11
N ILE A 110 -9.11 -0.47 4.39
CA ILE A 110 -10.09 0.59 4.67
C ILE A 110 -10.69 0.45 6.07
N ILE A 111 -10.98 -0.77 6.53
CA ILE A 111 -11.46 -1.03 7.91
C ILE A 111 -10.41 -0.56 8.93
N ASN A 112 -9.15 -0.96 8.77
CA ASN A 112 -8.06 -0.59 9.68
C ASN A 112 -7.89 0.94 9.81
N LEU A 113 -8.18 1.68 8.73
CA LEU A 113 -8.09 3.15 8.73
C LEU A 113 -9.36 3.82 9.24
N SER A 114 -10.50 3.14 9.19
CA SER A 114 -11.81 3.64 9.66
C SER A 114 -12.02 3.40 11.16
N ASP A 115 -11.38 2.37 11.72
CA ASP A 115 -11.43 2.07 13.15
C ASP A 115 -10.73 3.17 13.94
N ASN A 116 -11.55 4.02 14.57
CA ASN A 116 -11.12 5.14 15.40
C ASN A 116 -10.90 4.69 16.85
N THR A 117 -10.33 3.50 17.08
CA THR A 117 -10.09 3.00 18.43
C THR A 117 -8.96 3.82 19.05
N PRO A 118 -9.21 4.65 20.07
CA PRO A 118 -8.15 5.34 20.78
C PRO A 118 -7.27 4.27 21.43
N VAL A 119 -5.98 4.31 21.16
CA VAL A 119 -4.99 3.51 21.88
C VAL A 119 -4.94 4.11 23.29
N ASN A 120 -5.72 3.55 24.21
CA ASN A 120 -5.61 3.81 25.64
C ASN A 120 -4.31 3.23 26.20
#